data_AF-J9D0V5-F1
#
_entry.id   AF-J9D0V5-F1
#
_cell.length_a   1.000
_cell.length_b   1.000
_cell.length_c   1.000
_cell.angle_alpha   90.00
_cell.angle_beta   90.00
_cell.angle_gamma   90.00
#
_symmetry.space_group_name_H-M   'P 1'
#
loop_
_entity.id
_entity.type
_entity.pdbx_description
1 polymer ?
#
loop_
_entity_poly.entity_id
_entity_poly.type
_entity_poly.pdbx_seq_one_letter_code
_entity_poly.pdbx_strand_id
1 'polypeptide(L)'
;MINNKYPPMKEQSTQKELSRVPRTLSESSNSKVLEVLFDAGGTVMSDIIIYVASSQMKDLFGDCWFSINDFCEAMGYERTKLQRKLTEKQLDFLFSNQHPVYITEQNGQKIEHPIENTFEAALYRLGTSNLSVAYAMNGKTQYKFIQILDNFEIKDDFSTKKRTKRNYNVHLSKDLMNTLFTEYNLLELKDYRKLPNRKGYRKFYLNLAKMIYLIKYKADHGQQPYFTTTVDQLADVFEVAVKNNHDRKKKVTSILNAINKKLERTKFHFQFIKGEGEKWLYTVQFFFDAETLEYFDEKIKAILTSQYHETLKSIFLNKKGIHVSRHYQYKDSFKLGSGEYYQEFTTWLYSEEDKEINLKSAVKFSTTLEYFFTVRASTVFALLPTITKHKAISVHKIPLPS
;
A
#
# COMPACT_ATOMS: atom_id res chain seq x y z
N MET A 1 -3.73 50.68 -25.95
CA MET A 1 -2.66 49.66 -25.85
C MET A 1 -2.50 49.25 -24.39
N ILE A 2 -3.04 48.11 -23.98
CA ILE A 2 -2.58 47.34 -22.81
C ILE A 2 -2.71 45.87 -23.22
N ASN A 3 -1.58 45.19 -23.22
CA ASN A 3 -1.35 43.88 -23.81
C ASN A 3 -1.42 42.82 -22.70
N ASN A 4 -2.61 42.30 -22.36
CA ASN A 4 -2.73 41.19 -21.41
C ASN A 4 -2.63 39.85 -22.15
N LYS A 5 -1.39 39.50 -22.55
CA LYS A 5 -1.04 38.10 -22.81
C LYS A 5 -0.85 37.41 -21.47
N TYR A 6 -1.90 36.77 -20.96
CA TYR A 6 -1.69 35.66 -20.04
C TYR A 6 -0.99 34.54 -20.82
N PRO A 7 0.18 34.03 -20.38
CA PRO A 7 0.74 32.84 -21.00
C PRO A 7 -0.23 31.68 -20.78
N PRO A 8 -0.40 30.78 -21.76
CA PRO A 8 -1.20 29.58 -21.55
C PRO A 8 -0.56 28.82 -20.39
N MET A 9 -1.33 28.61 -19.32
CA MET A 9 -0.97 27.74 -18.23
C MET A 9 -0.68 26.38 -18.88
N LYS A 10 0.60 25.99 -18.92
CA LYS A 10 0.97 24.63 -19.30
C LYS A 10 0.30 23.72 -18.28
N GLU A 11 -0.80 23.08 -18.66
CA GLU A 11 -1.16 21.80 -18.08
C GLU A 11 0.01 20.84 -18.37
N GLN A 12 1.02 20.88 -17.51
CA GLN A 12 1.79 19.68 -17.27
C GLN A 12 0.79 18.71 -16.64
N SER A 13 0.19 17.85 -17.45
CA SER A 13 -0.50 16.66 -16.98
C SER A 13 0.54 15.78 -16.27
N THR A 14 0.93 16.15 -15.06
CA THR A 14 1.73 15.29 -14.19
C THR A 14 0.77 14.21 -13.73
N GLN A 15 0.71 13.13 -14.51
CA GLN A 15 -0.07 11.94 -14.20
C GLN A 15 0.14 11.59 -12.71
N LYS A 16 -0.97 11.47 -11.97
CA LYS A 16 -0.96 11.09 -10.55
C LYS A 16 -0.28 9.73 -10.42
N GLU A 17 0.65 9.57 -9.49
CA GLU A 17 1.22 8.26 -9.14
C GLU A 17 0.64 7.78 -7.80
N LEU A 18 -0.69 7.84 -7.69
CA LEU A 18 -1.41 7.31 -6.55
C LEU A 18 -1.48 5.78 -6.64
N SER A 19 -0.84 5.14 -5.67
CA SER A 19 -0.90 3.69 -5.48
C SER A 19 -1.83 3.35 -4.33
N ARG A 20 -2.47 2.18 -4.44
CA ARG A 20 -3.17 1.55 -3.31
C ARG A 20 -2.18 0.72 -2.53
N VAL A 21 -2.08 0.97 -1.24
CA VAL A 21 -1.22 0.20 -0.33
C VAL A 21 -2.06 -0.44 0.76
N PRO A 22 -1.78 -1.69 1.16
CA PRO A 22 -2.54 -2.34 2.23
C PRO A 22 -2.53 -1.52 3.52
N ARG A 23 -3.71 -1.33 4.15
CA ARG A 23 -3.81 -0.61 5.43
C ARG A 23 -2.99 -1.27 6.54
N THR A 24 -2.83 -2.58 6.47
CA THR A 24 -2.05 -3.38 7.41
C THR A 24 -0.61 -2.91 7.58
N LEU A 25 -0.04 -2.20 6.58
CA LEU A 25 1.30 -1.61 6.65
C LEU A 25 1.41 -0.40 7.58
N SER A 26 0.29 0.25 7.94
CA SER A 26 0.25 1.37 8.90
C SER A 26 -0.53 1.05 10.18
N GLU A 27 -0.81 -0.23 10.42
CA GLU A 27 -1.42 -0.71 11.66
C GLU A 27 -0.38 -0.95 12.76
N SER A 28 -0.69 -0.47 13.96
CA SER A 28 0.21 -0.58 15.11
C SER A 28 0.47 -2.04 15.52
N SER A 29 -0.52 -2.92 15.33
CA SER A 29 -0.36 -4.37 15.56
C SER A 29 0.76 -4.99 14.73
N ASN A 30 1.09 -4.40 13.59
CA ASN A 30 2.15 -4.87 12.70
C ASN A 30 3.47 -4.11 12.88
N SER A 31 3.57 -3.16 13.81
CA SER A 31 4.78 -2.36 13.98
C SER A 31 6.01 -3.21 14.29
N LYS A 32 5.88 -4.25 15.13
CA LYS A 32 7.00 -5.15 15.46
C LYS A 32 7.51 -5.94 14.26
N VAL A 33 6.61 -6.52 13.46
CA VAL A 33 7.01 -7.26 12.25
C VAL A 33 7.61 -6.31 11.23
N LEU A 34 7.01 -5.13 11.02
CA LEU A 34 7.56 -4.11 10.13
C LEU A 34 8.91 -3.58 10.61
N GLU A 35 9.13 -3.44 11.91
CA GLU A 35 10.42 -3.07 12.51
C GLU A 35 11.48 -4.12 12.24
N VAL A 36 11.17 -5.41 12.46
CA VAL A 36 12.08 -6.51 12.10
C VAL A 36 12.40 -6.48 10.61
N LEU A 37 11.40 -6.28 9.75
CA LEU A 37 11.62 -6.16 8.30
C LEU A 37 12.51 -4.94 7.98
N PHE A 38 12.31 -3.81 8.67
CA PHE A 38 13.13 -2.61 8.51
C PHE A 38 14.56 -2.79 9.01
N ASP A 39 14.78 -3.49 10.10
CA ASP A 39 16.11 -3.70 10.67
C ASP A 39 16.90 -4.74 9.87
N ALA A 40 16.20 -5.74 9.32
CA ALA A 40 16.83 -6.83 8.58
C ALA A 40 17.09 -6.51 7.10
N GLY A 41 16.25 -5.68 6.47
CA GLY A 41 16.34 -5.34 5.04
C GLY A 41 16.29 -3.84 4.72
N GLY A 42 16.35 -2.96 5.73
CA GLY A 42 16.05 -1.55 5.54
C GLY A 42 14.60 -1.34 5.10
N THR A 43 14.32 -0.20 4.48
CA THR A 43 12.99 0.12 3.94
C THR A 43 12.58 -0.72 2.74
N VAL A 44 13.48 -1.55 2.21
CA VAL A 44 13.31 -2.32 0.97
C VAL A 44 12.12 -3.27 1.04
N MET A 45 11.92 -3.97 2.16
CA MET A 45 10.84 -4.96 2.28
C MET A 45 9.45 -4.32 2.18
N SER A 46 9.22 -3.20 2.88
CA SER A 46 7.96 -2.44 2.74
C SER A 46 7.81 -1.87 1.34
N ASP A 47 8.92 -1.40 0.75
CA ASP A 47 8.93 -0.83 -0.60
C ASP A 47 8.62 -1.88 -1.68
N ILE A 48 9.04 -3.14 -1.50
CA ILE A 48 8.66 -4.26 -2.35
C ILE A 48 7.14 -4.46 -2.29
N ILE A 49 6.53 -4.50 -1.10
CA ILE A 49 5.07 -4.65 -0.97
C ILE A 49 4.34 -3.52 -1.71
N ILE A 50 4.79 -2.27 -1.54
CA ILE A 50 4.20 -1.10 -2.21
C ILE A 50 4.37 -1.17 -3.73
N TYR A 51 5.55 -1.57 -4.20
CA TYR A 51 5.85 -1.72 -5.62
C TYR A 51 4.97 -2.80 -6.26
N VAL A 52 4.96 -4.00 -5.68
CA VAL A 52 4.18 -5.13 -6.21
C VAL A 52 2.68 -4.83 -6.14
N ALA A 53 2.17 -4.23 -5.06
CA ALA A 53 0.78 -3.79 -4.97
C ALA A 53 0.41 -2.77 -6.09
N SER A 54 1.30 -1.82 -6.37
CA SER A 54 1.10 -0.84 -7.44
C SER A 54 1.06 -1.49 -8.82
N SER A 55 1.97 -2.44 -9.06
CA SER A 55 2.06 -3.17 -10.33
C SER A 55 0.86 -4.08 -10.54
N GLN A 56 0.49 -4.89 -9.55
CA GLN A 56 -0.64 -5.81 -9.64
C GLN A 56 -1.99 -5.08 -9.71
N MET A 57 -2.13 -3.84 -9.20
CA MET A 57 -3.35 -3.05 -9.43
C MET A 57 -3.48 -2.52 -10.88
N LYS A 58 -2.40 -2.52 -11.67
CA LYS A 58 -2.44 -2.22 -13.11
C LYS A 58 -2.76 -3.46 -13.93
N ASP A 59 -2.30 -4.62 -13.47
CA ASP A 59 -2.58 -5.92 -14.07
C ASP A 59 -2.94 -6.94 -12.97
N LEU A 60 -4.25 -7.07 -12.71
CA LEU A 60 -4.79 -7.81 -11.55
C LEU A 60 -4.55 -9.32 -11.60
N PHE A 61 -4.29 -9.88 -12.79
CA PHE A 61 -4.14 -11.31 -13.01
C PHE A 61 -2.86 -11.67 -13.78
N GLY A 62 -2.04 -10.67 -14.11
CA GLY A 62 -0.76 -10.85 -14.77
C GLY A 62 0.35 -11.20 -13.79
N ASP A 63 1.41 -11.78 -14.36
CA ASP A 63 2.67 -11.94 -13.65
C ASP A 63 3.34 -10.59 -13.41
N CYS A 64 3.86 -10.38 -12.20
CA CYS A 64 4.60 -9.17 -11.87
C CYS A 64 6.10 -9.39 -12.13
N TRP A 65 6.48 -9.44 -13.41
CA TRP A 65 7.89 -9.50 -13.82
C TRP A 65 8.56 -8.13 -13.79
N PHE A 66 9.66 -8.00 -13.06
CA PHE A 66 10.48 -6.79 -13.04
C PHE A 66 11.93 -7.07 -12.69
N SER A 67 12.82 -6.15 -13.05
CA SER A 67 14.23 -6.20 -12.64
C SER A 67 14.52 -5.29 -11.46
N ILE A 68 15.66 -5.49 -10.80
CA ILE A 68 16.11 -4.57 -9.73
C ILE A 68 16.20 -3.13 -10.22
N ASN A 69 16.52 -2.89 -11.50
CA ASN A 69 16.56 -1.55 -12.06
C ASN A 69 15.18 -0.89 -12.02
N ASP A 70 14.15 -1.62 -12.46
CA ASP A 70 12.77 -1.12 -12.52
C ASP A 70 12.25 -0.79 -11.12
N PHE A 71 12.56 -1.66 -10.14
CA PHE A 71 12.29 -1.40 -8.73
C PHE A 71 13.03 -0.16 -8.21
N CYS A 72 14.32 -0.04 -8.50
CA CYS A 72 15.16 1.06 -8.04
C CYS A 72 14.67 2.41 -8.57
N GLU A 73 14.28 2.47 -9.85
CA GLU A 73 13.73 3.67 -10.48
C GLU A 73 12.39 4.07 -9.84
N ALA A 74 11.50 3.10 -9.61
CA ALA A 74 10.20 3.34 -9.02
C ALA A 74 10.25 3.73 -7.53
N MET A 75 11.24 3.26 -6.77
CA MET A 75 11.28 3.40 -5.31
C MET A 75 12.38 4.36 -4.80
N GLY A 76 13.30 4.77 -5.68
CA GLY A 76 14.38 5.70 -5.34
C GLY A 76 15.58 5.02 -4.69
N TYR A 77 16.03 3.88 -5.24
CA TYR A 77 17.20 3.15 -4.75
C TYR A 77 18.37 3.19 -5.72
N GLU A 78 19.57 3.05 -5.18
CA GLU A 78 20.76 2.70 -5.97
C GLU A 78 20.85 1.18 -6.09
N ARG A 79 20.86 0.68 -7.33
CA ARG A 79 20.94 -0.75 -7.62
C ARG A 79 22.09 -1.47 -6.92
N THR A 80 23.27 -0.84 -6.87
CA THR A 80 24.49 -1.43 -6.29
C THR A 80 24.32 -1.77 -4.82
N LYS A 81 23.50 -1.00 -4.07
CA LYS A 81 23.19 -1.27 -2.67
C LYS A 81 22.32 -2.52 -2.51
N LEU A 82 21.35 -2.71 -3.40
CA LEU A 82 20.43 -3.85 -3.35
C LEU A 82 21.07 -5.17 -3.83
N GLN A 83 22.02 -5.09 -4.76
CA GLN A 83 22.79 -6.24 -5.25
C GLN A 83 23.96 -6.62 -4.33
N ARG A 84 24.21 -5.86 -3.26
CA ARG A 84 25.29 -6.16 -2.33
C ARG A 84 24.99 -7.46 -1.58
N LYS A 85 25.97 -8.36 -1.56
CA LYS A 85 26.00 -9.55 -0.71
C LYS A 85 25.99 -9.14 0.76
N LEU A 86 25.08 -9.73 1.52
CA LEU A 86 24.97 -9.55 2.96
C LEU A 86 26.13 -10.24 3.67
N THR A 87 26.50 -9.74 4.85
CA THR A 87 27.48 -10.42 5.71
C THR A 87 26.87 -11.66 6.34
N GLU A 88 27.69 -12.64 6.74
CA GLU A 88 27.21 -13.87 7.41
C GLU A 88 26.34 -13.55 8.63
N LYS A 89 26.77 -12.61 9.49
CA LYS A 89 25.97 -12.15 10.65
C LYS A 89 24.58 -11.63 10.26
N GLN A 90 24.45 -10.95 9.12
CA GLN A 90 23.16 -10.46 8.63
C GLN A 90 22.30 -11.61 8.11
N LEU A 91 22.89 -12.56 7.40
CA LEU A 91 22.19 -13.76 6.92
C LEU A 91 21.72 -14.62 8.09
N ASP A 92 22.55 -14.81 9.12
CA ASP A 92 22.18 -15.56 10.33
C ASP A 92 21.06 -14.86 11.10
N PHE A 93 21.09 -13.52 11.20
CA PHE A 93 20.00 -12.74 11.77
C PHE A 93 18.69 -12.89 10.98
N LEU A 94 18.77 -12.86 9.64
CA LEU A 94 17.61 -12.96 8.76
C LEU A 94 16.99 -14.36 8.72
N PHE A 95 17.84 -15.38 8.76
CA PHE A 95 17.47 -16.75 8.42
C PHE A 95 17.73 -17.78 9.53
N SER A 96 18.21 -17.37 10.72
CA SER A 96 18.43 -18.25 11.86
C SER A 96 19.28 -19.49 11.51
N ASN A 97 20.38 -19.27 10.80
CA ASN A 97 21.31 -20.29 10.28
C ASN A 97 20.76 -21.23 9.19
N GLN A 98 19.57 -20.96 8.64
CA GLN A 98 19.01 -21.69 7.50
C GLN A 98 19.12 -20.87 6.22
N HIS A 99 20.30 -20.87 5.59
CA HIS A 99 20.56 -20.02 4.43
C HIS A 99 19.79 -20.54 3.20
N PRO A 100 18.83 -19.77 2.66
CA PRO A 100 17.99 -20.25 1.58
C PRO A 100 18.74 -20.32 0.25
N VAL A 101 18.36 -21.29 -0.57
CA VAL A 101 18.93 -21.53 -1.89
C VAL A 101 17.81 -21.62 -2.90
N TYR A 102 17.94 -20.89 -4.01
CA TYR A 102 17.07 -21.02 -5.17
C TYR A 102 17.60 -22.13 -6.07
N ILE A 103 16.74 -23.08 -6.41
CA ILE A 103 17.10 -24.23 -7.24
C ILE A 103 16.42 -24.08 -8.59
N THR A 104 17.19 -24.21 -9.67
CA THR A 104 16.66 -24.22 -11.04
C THR A 104 17.36 -25.30 -11.86
N GLU A 105 16.71 -25.76 -12.93
CA GLU A 105 17.34 -26.63 -13.92
C GLU A 105 17.65 -25.83 -15.18
N GLN A 106 18.88 -25.92 -15.69
CA GLN A 106 19.29 -25.32 -16.96
C GLN A 106 20.15 -26.32 -17.73
N ASN A 107 19.77 -26.60 -18.98
CA ASN A 107 20.44 -27.59 -19.84
C ASN A 107 20.56 -28.99 -19.19
N GLY A 108 19.54 -29.43 -18.45
CA GLY A 108 19.53 -30.72 -17.74
C GLY A 108 20.41 -30.76 -16.48
N GLN A 109 21.00 -29.63 -16.07
CA GLN A 109 21.80 -29.53 -14.84
C GLN A 109 21.05 -28.75 -13.77
N LYS A 110 21.01 -29.31 -12.56
CA LYS A 110 20.53 -28.63 -11.36
C LYS A 110 21.56 -27.57 -10.96
N ILE A 111 21.12 -26.32 -10.86
CA ILE A 111 21.90 -25.18 -10.40
C ILE A 111 21.33 -24.69 -9.08
N GLU A 112 22.22 -24.47 -8.12
CA GLU A 112 21.93 -23.93 -6.80
C GLU A 112 22.44 -22.48 -6.72
N HIS A 113 21.52 -21.53 -6.52
CA HIS A 113 21.79 -20.11 -6.39
C HIS A 113 21.51 -19.64 -4.95
N PRO A 114 22.54 -19.30 -4.15
CA PRO A 114 22.35 -18.82 -2.79
C PRO A 114 21.59 -17.49 -2.72
N ILE A 115 20.61 -17.40 -1.83
CA ILE A 115 19.87 -16.16 -1.55
C ILE A 115 20.65 -15.33 -0.53
N GLU A 116 21.58 -14.52 -1.04
CA GLU A 116 22.57 -13.83 -0.20
C GLU A 116 22.71 -12.33 -0.46
N ASN A 117 22.07 -11.79 -1.50
CA ASN A 117 22.05 -10.35 -1.72
C ASN A 117 20.87 -9.69 -1.00
N THR A 118 20.99 -8.38 -0.76
CA THR A 118 20.02 -7.61 0.03
C THR A 118 18.61 -7.70 -0.55
N PHE A 119 18.45 -7.67 -1.88
CA PHE A 119 17.14 -7.71 -2.53
C PHE A 119 16.46 -9.08 -2.45
N GLU A 120 17.18 -10.14 -2.80
CA GLU A 120 16.66 -11.51 -2.77
C GLU A 120 16.39 -11.98 -1.35
N ALA A 121 17.25 -11.61 -0.39
CA ALA A 121 16.99 -11.88 1.01
C ALA A 121 15.73 -11.18 1.52
N ALA A 122 15.45 -9.96 1.04
CA ALA A 122 14.21 -9.26 1.34
C ALA A 122 12.98 -9.99 0.76
N LEU A 123 13.04 -10.47 -0.49
CA LEU A 123 11.97 -11.27 -1.09
C LEU A 123 11.69 -12.55 -0.30
N TYR A 124 12.73 -13.32 0.03
CA TYR A 124 12.58 -14.54 0.80
C TYR A 124 12.00 -14.28 2.20
N ARG A 125 12.48 -13.23 2.88
CA ARG A 125 11.98 -12.88 4.21
C ARG A 125 10.51 -12.46 4.17
N LEU A 126 10.08 -11.75 3.14
CA LEU A 126 8.69 -11.40 2.94
C LEU A 126 7.82 -12.65 2.71
N GLY A 127 8.32 -13.66 1.98
CA GLY A 127 7.61 -14.93 1.79
C GLY A 127 7.44 -15.77 3.07
N THR A 128 8.29 -15.55 4.08
CA THR A 128 8.26 -16.26 5.37
C THR A 128 7.67 -15.43 6.51
N SER A 129 7.17 -14.22 6.22
CA SER A 129 6.62 -13.30 7.21
C SER A 129 5.11 -13.10 7.03
N ASN A 130 4.40 -12.91 8.15
CA ASN A 130 2.97 -12.64 8.17
C ASN A 130 2.67 -11.27 8.77
N LEU A 131 1.63 -10.61 8.26
CA LEU A 131 0.98 -9.47 8.89
C LEU A 131 -0.22 -9.97 9.72
N SER A 132 -0.48 -9.32 10.84
CA SER A 132 -1.64 -9.60 11.68
C SER A 132 -2.79 -8.63 11.38
N VAL A 133 -4.02 -9.15 11.40
CA VAL A 133 -5.25 -8.37 11.33
C VAL A 133 -6.13 -8.80 12.51
N ALA A 134 -6.46 -7.83 13.37
CA ALA A 134 -7.39 -8.03 14.46
C ALA A 134 -8.83 -7.77 13.99
N TYR A 135 -9.75 -8.63 14.37
CA TYR A 135 -11.17 -8.48 14.08
C TYR A 135 -12.02 -8.95 15.26
N ALA A 136 -13.20 -8.36 15.41
CA ALA A 136 -14.17 -8.77 16.43
C ALA A 136 -15.11 -9.83 15.85
N MET A 137 -15.24 -10.95 16.53
CA MET A 137 -16.19 -12.01 16.20
C MET A 137 -16.78 -12.58 17.48
N ASN A 138 -18.12 -12.60 17.57
CA ASN A 138 -18.87 -13.12 18.72
C ASN A 138 -18.42 -12.52 20.07
N GLY A 139 -18.21 -11.20 20.10
CA GLY A 139 -17.77 -10.46 21.30
C GLY A 139 -16.31 -10.69 21.71
N LYS A 140 -15.53 -11.44 20.93
CA LYS A 140 -14.09 -11.70 21.17
C LYS A 140 -13.24 -11.07 20.08
N THR A 141 -12.07 -10.57 20.46
CA THR A 141 -11.02 -10.19 19.49
C THR A 141 -10.33 -11.46 19.01
N GLN A 142 -10.25 -11.62 17.70
CA GLN A 142 -9.50 -12.69 17.04
C GLN A 142 -8.46 -12.09 16.11
N TYR A 143 -7.42 -12.87 15.80
CA TYR A 143 -6.32 -12.45 14.95
C TYR A 143 -6.24 -13.39 13.74
N LYS A 144 -6.23 -12.81 12.55
CA LYS A 144 -5.89 -13.52 11.31
C LYS A 144 -4.46 -13.12 10.92
N PHE A 145 -3.63 -14.11 10.61
CA PHE A 145 -2.29 -13.89 10.08
C PHE A 145 -2.33 -14.04 8.55
N ILE A 146 -1.88 -13.01 7.86
CA ILE A 146 -1.90 -12.89 6.40
C ILE A 146 -0.46 -12.99 5.92
N GLN A 147 -0.18 -14.00 5.11
CA GLN A 147 1.10 -14.13 4.41
C GLN A 147 1.33 -12.91 3.50
N ILE A 148 2.56 -12.42 3.40
CA ILE A 148 2.84 -11.23 2.59
C ILE A 148 3.02 -11.61 1.12
N LEU A 149 4.00 -12.46 0.81
CA LEU A 149 4.21 -13.03 -0.52
C LEU A 149 3.89 -14.51 -0.51
N ASP A 150 3.14 -14.99 -1.51
CA ASP A 150 2.89 -16.43 -1.67
C ASP A 150 3.94 -17.10 -2.59
N ASN A 151 4.54 -16.34 -3.51
CA ASN A 151 5.53 -16.84 -4.45
C ASN A 151 6.51 -15.74 -4.90
N PHE A 152 7.76 -16.13 -5.16
CA PHE A 152 8.62 -15.40 -6.08
C PHE A 152 9.46 -16.37 -6.95
N GLU A 153 9.71 -15.96 -8.19
CA GLU A 153 10.54 -16.69 -9.16
C GLU A 153 11.68 -15.79 -9.65
N ILE A 154 12.84 -16.39 -9.96
CA ILE A 154 13.98 -15.67 -10.56
C ILE A 154 14.25 -16.23 -11.95
N LYS A 155 14.11 -15.38 -12.96
CA LYS A 155 14.58 -15.64 -14.32
C LYS A 155 15.96 -15.01 -14.49
N ASP A 156 16.97 -15.86 -14.59
CA ASP A 156 18.37 -15.51 -14.89
C ASP A 156 19.06 -16.69 -15.59
N ASP A 157 20.19 -16.43 -16.23
CA ASP A 157 21.10 -17.49 -16.67
C ASP A 157 22.14 -17.72 -15.57
N PHE A 158 21.92 -18.74 -14.73
CA PHE A 158 22.81 -19.05 -13.62
C PHE A 158 23.99 -19.94 -14.06
N SER A 159 23.99 -20.43 -15.31
CA SER A 159 25.07 -21.26 -15.85
C SER A 159 26.32 -20.45 -16.21
N THR A 160 26.18 -19.14 -16.40
CA THR A 160 27.27 -18.25 -16.80
C THR A 160 27.89 -17.48 -15.64
N LYS A 161 29.21 -17.27 -15.71
CA LYS A 161 29.93 -16.36 -14.78
C LYS A 161 29.67 -14.88 -15.09
N LYS A 162 29.11 -14.55 -16.26
CA LYS A 162 28.75 -13.17 -16.62
C LYS A 162 27.47 -12.78 -15.89
N ARG A 163 27.47 -11.64 -15.22
CA ARG A 163 26.24 -11.11 -14.60
C ARG A 163 25.24 -10.72 -15.69
N THR A 164 24.19 -11.52 -15.85
CA THR A 164 23.04 -11.22 -16.70
C THR A 164 21.98 -10.42 -15.93
N LYS A 165 20.99 -9.87 -16.66
CA LYS A 165 19.89 -9.12 -16.05
C LYS A 165 18.92 -10.12 -15.41
N ARG A 166 18.88 -10.13 -14.08
CA ARG A 166 17.86 -10.85 -13.30
C ARG A 166 16.49 -10.18 -13.42
N ASN A 167 15.49 -10.98 -13.71
CA ASN A 167 14.09 -10.60 -13.59
C ASN A 167 13.42 -11.44 -12.52
N TYR A 168 12.57 -10.82 -11.72
CA TYR A 168 11.86 -11.41 -10.60
C TYR A 168 10.37 -11.39 -10.92
N ASN A 169 9.70 -12.52 -10.75
CA ASN A 169 8.24 -12.59 -10.68
C ASN A 169 7.85 -12.63 -9.21
N VAL A 170 7.00 -11.72 -8.74
CA VAL A 170 6.67 -11.64 -7.29
C VAL A 170 5.18 -11.47 -7.12
N HIS A 171 4.58 -12.29 -6.25
CA HIS A 171 3.14 -12.27 -6.01
C HIS A 171 2.82 -11.97 -4.55
N LEU A 172 1.99 -10.95 -4.32
CA LEU A 172 1.35 -10.76 -3.01
C LEU A 172 0.36 -11.90 -2.77
N SER A 173 0.21 -12.32 -1.51
CA SER A 173 -0.78 -13.35 -1.19
C SER A 173 -2.19 -12.93 -1.58
N LYS A 174 -3.03 -13.91 -1.91
CA LYS A 174 -4.45 -13.72 -2.27
C LYS A 174 -5.22 -12.82 -1.29
N ASP A 175 -4.95 -12.98 0.01
CA ASP A 175 -5.56 -12.17 1.05
C ASP A 175 -5.09 -10.72 1.00
N LEU A 176 -3.77 -10.51 0.88
CA LEU A 176 -3.22 -9.16 0.81
C LEU A 176 -3.63 -8.45 -0.50
N MET A 177 -3.68 -9.18 -1.62
CA MET A 177 -4.22 -8.69 -2.89
C MET A 177 -5.67 -8.24 -2.76
N ASN A 178 -6.52 -9.03 -2.11
CA ASN A 178 -7.92 -8.67 -1.93
C ASN A 178 -8.08 -7.39 -1.08
N THR A 179 -7.17 -7.12 -0.13
CA THR A 179 -7.20 -5.85 0.65
C THR A 179 -6.99 -4.61 -0.22
N LEU A 180 -6.39 -4.72 -1.40
CA LEU A 180 -6.23 -3.59 -2.34
C LEU A 180 -7.58 -3.12 -2.93
N PHE A 181 -8.64 -3.91 -2.78
CA PHE A 181 -10.01 -3.51 -3.14
C PHE A 181 -10.78 -2.92 -1.96
N THR A 182 -10.56 -3.42 -0.75
CA THR A 182 -11.44 -3.17 0.40
C THR A 182 -10.80 -2.42 1.57
N GLU A 183 -9.49 -2.57 1.77
CA GLU A 183 -8.77 -2.14 2.97
C GLU A 183 -7.40 -1.53 2.63
N TYR A 184 -7.42 -0.48 1.80
CA TYR A 184 -6.21 0.22 1.35
C TYR A 184 -6.16 1.68 1.79
N ASN A 185 -4.94 2.22 1.83
CA ASN A 185 -4.68 3.66 1.86
C ASN A 185 -4.15 4.10 0.49
N LEU A 186 -4.33 5.37 0.15
CA LEU A 186 -3.74 5.96 -1.04
C LEU A 186 -2.38 6.57 -0.70
N LEU A 187 -1.38 6.27 -1.52
CA LEU A 187 0.00 6.70 -1.33
C LEU A 187 0.54 7.31 -2.63
N GLU A 188 1.05 8.54 -2.57
CA GLU A 188 1.67 9.20 -3.72
C GLU A 188 3.14 8.76 -3.84
N LEU A 189 3.47 8.03 -4.91
CA LEU A 189 4.78 7.41 -5.10
C LEU A 189 5.90 8.43 -5.41
N LYS A 190 5.60 9.55 -6.10
CA LYS A 190 6.62 10.57 -6.42
C LYS A 190 7.17 11.21 -5.15
N ASP A 191 6.28 11.58 -4.25
CA ASP A 191 6.64 12.14 -2.95
C ASP A 191 7.33 11.09 -2.08
N TYR A 192 6.82 9.85 -2.09
CA TYR A 192 7.41 8.75 -1.35
C TYR A 192 8.88 8.54 -1.71
N ARG A 193 9.20 8.37 -3.00
CA ARG A 193 10.58 8.09 -3.48
C ARG A 193 11.55 9.25 -3.28
N LYS A 194 11.08 10.49 -3.10
CA LYS A 194 11.92 11.67 -2.79
C LYS A 194 12.41 11.69 -1.35
N LEU A 195 11.76 10.94 -0.45
CA LEU A 195 12.18 10.83 0.93
C LEU A 195 13.48 10.02 1.04
N PRO A 196 14.39 10.37 1.97
CA PRO A 196 15.53 9.51 2.28
C PRO A 196 15.08 8.10 2.61
N ASN A 197 15.89 7.10 2.24
CA ASN A 197 15.69 5.69 2.61
C ASN A 197 16.05 5.48 4.09
N ARG A 198 15.27 6.11 4.98
CA ARG A 198 15.37 6.04 6.43
C ARG A 198 14.07 5.45 6.96
N LYS A 199 14.20 4.44 7.83
CA LYS A 199 13.08 3.72 8.47
C LYS A 199 11.99 4.66 8.96
N GLY A 200 12.34 5.63 9.82
CA GLY A 200 11.35 6.57 10.37
C GLY A 200 10.66 7.47 9.35
N TYR A 201 11.34 7.83 8.24
CA TYR A 201 10.74 8.66 7.19
C TYR A 201 9.69 7.86 6.39
N ARG A 202 10.04 6.61 6.03
CA ARG A 202 9.13 5.73 5.28
C ARG A 202 7.96 5.26 6.16
N LYS A 203 8.21 4.89 7.42
CA LYS A 203 7.17 4.57 8.43
C LYS A 203 6.21 5.74 8.62
N PHE A 204 6.73 6.96 8.77
CA PHE A 204 5.88 8.15 8.89
C PHE A 204 5.04 8.42 7.64
N TYR A 205 5.59 8.20 6.43
CA TYR A 205 4.83 8.42 5.21
C TYR A 205 3.68 7.41 5.01
N LEU A 206 3.87 6.15 5.42
CA LEU A 206 2.77 5.17 5.51
C LEU A 206 1.68 5.65 6.49
N ASN A 207 2.07 6.27 7.60
CA ASN A 207 1.13 6.87 8.53
C ASN A 207 0.44 8.11 7.95
N LEU A 208 1.12 8.95 7.16
CA LEU A 208 0.47 10.08 6.45
C LEU A 208 -0.65 9.59 5.53
N ALA A 209 -0.44 8.50 4.79
CA ALA A 209 -1.47 7.91 3.93
C ALA A 209 -2.72 7.49 4.74
N LYS A 210 -2.51 6.92 5.93
CA LYS A 210 -3.59 6.60 6.89
C LYS A 210 -4.27 7.86 7.46
N MET A 211 -3.49 8.89 7.81
CA MET A 211 -4.02 10.15 8.33
C MET A 211 -4.95 10.83 7.32
N ILE A 212 -4.58 10.87 6.04
CA ILE A 212 -5.42 11.43 4.97
C ILE A 212 -6.75 10.69 4.90
N TYR A 213 -6.73 9.35 4.87
CA TYR A 213 -7.95 8.55 4.88
C TYR A 213 -8.85 8.87 6.09
N LEU A 214 -8.28 8.88 7.30
CA LEU A 214 -9.04 9.13 8.53
C LEU A 214 -9.60 10.55 8.59
N ILE A 215 -8.85 11.55 8.12
CA ILE A 215 -9.28 12.94 8.08
C ILE A 215 -10.43 13.13 7.09
N LYS A 216 -10.36 12.53 5.89
CA LYS A 216 -11.47 12.53 4.93
C LYS A 216 -12.71 11.89 5.55
N TYR A 217 -12.54 10.72 6.18
CA TYR A 217 -13.64 10.05 6.88
C TYR A 217 -14.29 10.95 7.95
N LYS A 218 -13.48 11.62 8.78
CA LYS A 218 -14.00 12.56 9.79
C LYS A 218 -14.79 13.71 9.16
N ALA A 219 -14.25 14.31 8.10
CA ALA A 219 -14.91 15.39 7.37
C ALA A 219 -16.28 14.97 6.81
N ASP A 220 -16.36 13.80 6.18
CA ASP A 220 -17.59 13.24 5.62
C ASP A 220 -18.68 12.97 6.68
N HIS A 221 -18.28 12.80 7.94
CA HIS A 221 -19.18 12.55 9.08
C HIS A 221 -19.41 13.80 9.93
N GLY A 222 -19.05 15.00 9.44
CA GLY A 222 -19.23 16.26 10.16
C GLY A 222 -18.37 16.38 11.42
N GLN A 223 -17.32 15.57 11.54
CA GLN A 223 -16.35 15.63 12.64
C GLN A 223 -15.18 16.55 12.26
N GLN A 224 -14.43 16.99 13.28
CA GLN A 224 -13.27 17.83 13.05
C GLN A 224 -12.19 17.10 12.21
N PRO A 225 -11.74 17.67 11.08
CA PRO A 225 -10.93 16.98 10.08
C PRO A 225 -9.43 17.03 10.42
N TYR A 226 -9.08 16.52 11.59
CA TYR A 226 -7.68 16.43 12.02
C TYR A 226 -7.34 15.06 12.60
N PHE A 227 -6.06 14.73 12.56
CA PHE A 227 -5.49 13.58 13.23
C PHE A 227 -4.62 14.03 14.41
N THR A 228 -4.68 13.33 15.53
CA THR A 228 -3.90 13.65 16.73
C THR A 228 -2.97 12.50 17.09
N THR A 229 -1.77 12.83 17.55
CA THR A 229 -0.76 11.90 18.07
C THR A 229 0.11 12.66 19.08
N THR A 230 1.00 11.99 19.79
CA THR A 230 1.90 12.66 20.75
C THR A 230 3.30 12.87 20.17
N VAL A 231 4.04 13.82 20.76
CA VAL A 231 5.47 14.01 20.48
C VAL A 231 6.26 12.71 20.73
N ASP A 232 5.89 11.93 21.73
CA ASP A 232 6.58 10.68 22.07
C ASP A 232 6.32 9.59 21.03
N GLN A 233 5.09 9.45 20.55
CA GLN A 233 4.76 8.55 19.45
C GLN A 233 5.52 8.91 18.17
N LEU A 234 5.61 10.20 17.84
CA LEU A 234 6.40 10.66 16.69
C LEU A 234 7.91 10.46 16.91
N ALA A 235 8.41 10.69 18.13
CA ALA A 235 9.80 10.47 18.45
C ALA A 235 10.19 8.99 18.31
N ASP A 236 9.32 8.07 18.73
CA ASP A 236 9.48 6.64 18.51
C ASP A 236 9.54 6.30 17.00
N VAL A 237 8.57 6.79 16.22
CA VAL A 237 8.55 6.61 14.75
C VAL A 237 9.83 7.13 14.10
N PHE A 238 10.35 8.27 14.57
CA PHE A 238 11.56 8.90 14.02
C PHE A 238 12.87 8.44 14.65
N GLU A 239 12.83 7.46 15.56
CA GLU A 239 14.00 6.93 16.29
C GLU A 239 14.78 8.03 17.03
N VAL A 240 14.06 8.97 17.65
CA VAL A 240 14.61 10.11 18.39
C VAL A 240 14.82 9.73 19.85
N ALA A 241 16.04 9.29 20.18
CA ALA A 241 16.46 9.00 21.55
C ALA A 241 16.97 10.26 22.27
N VAL A 242 16.05 11.10 22.76
CA VAL A 242 16.38 12.31 23.54
C VAL A 242 15.68 12.26 24.91
N LYS A 243 16.45 12.43 26.00
CA LYS A 243 15.92 12.38 27.38
C LYS A 243 15.04 13.59 27.72
N ASN A 244 15.44 14.79 27.29
CA ASN A 244 14.70 16.02 27.57
C ASN A 244 13.51 16.21 26.61
N ASN A 245 12.31 16.43 27.16
CA ASN A 245 11.08 16.57 26.39
C ASN A 245 11.06 17.80 25.46
N HIS A 246 11.68 18.92 25.87
CA HIS A 246 11.78 20.12 25.05
C HIS A 246 12.62 19.86 23.78
N ASP A 247 13.78 19.22 23.96
CA ASP A 247 14.68 18.90 22.86
C ASP A 247 14.09 17.83 21.94
N ARG A 248 13.36 16.86 22.50
CA ARG A 248 12.57 15.88 21.74
C ARG A 248 11.56 16.58 20.82
N LYS A 249 10.76 17.50 21.37
CA LYS A 249 9.81 18.30 20.59
C LYS A 249 10.50 19.10 19.48
N LYS A 250 11.63 19.75 19.78
CA LYS A 250 12.43 20.49 18.78
C LYS A 250 12.93 19.58 17.66
N LYS A 251 13.41 18.37 17.98
CA LYS A 251 13.90 17.41 17.00
C LYS A 251 12.78 16.85 16.12
N VAL A 252 11.64 16.47 16.72
CA VAL A 252 10.44 16.03 16.00
C VAL A 252 9.98 17.13 15.03
N THR A 253 9.92 18.38 15.49
CA THR A 253 9.53 19.54 14.66
C THR A 253 10.47 19.71 13.46
N SER A 254 11.79 19.60 13.68
CA SER A 254 12.78 19.68 12.61
C SER A 254 12.62 18.57 11.57
N ILE A 255 12.32 17.34 12.01
CA ILE A 255 12.09 16.20 11.11
C ILE A 255 10.80 16.39 10.31
N LEU A 256 9.70 16.77 10.96
CA LEU A 256 8.43 17.06 10.28
C LEU A 256 8.61 18.13 9.19
N ASN A 257 9.28 19.24 9.51
CA ASN A 257 9.58 20.30 8.56
C ASN A 257 10.49 19.81 7.41
N ALA A 258 11.49 18.98 7.70
CA ALA A 258 12.38 18.43 6.69
C ALA A 258 11.66 17.46 5.74
N ILE A 259 10.75 16.62 6.26
CA ILE A 259 9.88 15.77 5.45
C ILE A 259 8.99 16.67 4.58
N ASN A 260 8.25 17.59 5.20
CA ASN A 260 7.28 18.43 4.49
C ASN A 260 7.95 19.27 3.38
N LYS A 261 9.20 19.72 3.57
CA LYS A 261 9.97 20.44 2.52
C LYS A 261 10.19 19.61 1.25
N LYS A 262 10.28 18.29 1.36
CA LYS A 262 10.52 17.37 0.23
C LYS A 262 9.25 16.95 -0.51
N LEU A 263 8.09 17.11 0.11
CA LEU A 263 6.80 16.73 -0.46
C LEU A 263 6.30 17.80 -1.43
N GLU A 264 5.61 17.41 -2.49
CA GLU A 264 4.95 18.34 -3.42
C GLU A 264 3.43 18.18 -3.40
N ARG A 265 2.94 16.95 -3.28
CA ARG A 265 1.50 16.63 -3.35
C ARG A 265 0.89 16.26 -2.00
N THR A 266 1.71 15.77 -1.08
CA THR A 266 1.30 15.26 0.24
C THR A 266 1.66 16.24 1.34
N LYS A 267 1.63 17.55 1.03
CA LYS A 267 1.91 18.60 2.02
C LYS A 267 0.94 18.50 3.17
N PHE A 268 1.47 18.58 4.39
CA PHE A 268 0.68 18.56 5.62
C PHE A 268 1.01 19.78 6.47
N HIS A 269 0.05 20.15 7.30
CA HIS A 269 0.23 21.13 8.36
C HIS A 269 0.16 20.43 9.70
N PHE A 270 0.84 21.00 10.69
CA PHE A 270 0.76 20.49 12.05
C PHE A 270 0.86 21.61 13.08
N GLN A 271 0.20 21.42 14.22
CA GLN A 271 0.29 22.31 15.37
C GLN A 271 0.37 21.54 16.67
N PHE A 272 0.98 22.14 17.69
CA PHE A 272 1.05 21.57 19.03
C PHE A 272 -0.09 22.11 19.88
N ILE A 273 -0.87 21.21 20.48
CA ILE A 273 -2.01 21.53 21.34
C ILE A 273 -1.81 20.91 22.72
N LYS A 274 -2.60 21.35 23.70
CA LYS A 274 -2.70 20.66 24.99
C LYS A 274 -3.68 19.51 24.79
N GLY A 275 -3.25 18.28 25.02
CA GLY A 275 -4.15 17.15 25.10
C GLY A 275 -5.06 17.25 26.32
N GLU A 276 -6.08 16.39 26.37
CA GLU A 276 -6.98 16.30 27.52
C GLU A 276 -6.19 15.88 28.77
N GLY A 277 -6.25 16.69 29.83
CA GLY A 277 -5.47 16.46 31.05
C GLY A 277 -3.97 16.78 30.96
N GLU A 278 -3.45 17.22 29.81
CA GLU A 278 -2.03 17.54 29.66
C GLU A 278 -1.68 18.96 30.15
N LYS A 279 -0.61 19.06 30.96
CA LYS A 279 -0.07 20.36 31.41
C LYS A 279 0.63 21.14 30.29
N TRP A 280 1.16 20.43 29.29
CA TRP A 280 2.09 20.96 28.29
C TRP A 280 1.65 20.62 26.85
N LEU A 281 2.14 21.39 25.87
CA LEU A 281 1.81 21.24 24.45
C LEU A 281 2.58 20.08 23.78
N TYR A 282 2.26 18.84 24.15
CA TYR A 282 2.92 17.61 23.61
C TYR A 282 2.02 16.76 22.72
N THR A 283 0.74 17.11 22.59
CA THR A 283 -0.12 16.57 21.54
C THR A 283 0.12 17.34 20.23
N VAL A 284 0.24 16.60 19.13
CA VAL A 284 0.43 17.11 17.76
C VAL A 284 -0.83 16.84 16.96
N GLN A 285 -1.37 17.88 16.35
CA GLN A 285 -2.54 17.82 15.49
C GLN A 285 -2.12 18.04 14.04
N PHE A 286 -2.48 17.11 13.16
CA PHE A 286 -2.22 17.14 11.72
C PHE A 286 -3.49 17.46 10.93
N PHE A 287 -3.34 18.27 9.89
CA PHE A 287 -4.39 18.61 8.94
C PHE A 287 -3.79 18.81 7.54
N PHE A 288 -4.65 18.75 6.54
CA PHE A 288 -4.28 18.84 5.12
C PHE A 288 -5.16 19.87 4.43
N ASP A 289 -4.59 20.55 3.45
CA ASP A 289 -5.36 21.45 2.60
C ASP A 289 -6.40 20.68 1.80
N ALA A 290 -7.52 21.34 1.46
CA ALA A 290 -8.59 20.73 0.67
C ALA A 290 -8.07 20.18 -0.67
N GLU A 291 -7.13 20.89 -1.31
CA GLU A 291 -6.46 20.43 -2.54
C GLU A 291 -5.75 19.09 -2.34
N THR A 292 -5.02 18.90 -1.23
CA THR A 292 -4.37 17.63 -0.91
C THR A 292 -5.42 16.53 -0.69
N LEU A 293 -6.49 16.80 0.06
CA LEU A 293 -7.54 15.82 0.32
C LEU A 293 -8.29 15.40 -0.97
N GLU A 294 -8.50 16.33 -1.90
CA GLU A 294 -9.08 16.06 -3.22
C GLU A 294 -8.07 15.36 -4.16
N TYR A 295 -6.78 15.66 -4.03
CA TYR A 295 -5.74 14.96 -4.78
C TYR A 295 -5.77 13.46 -4.45
N PHE A 296 -5.83 13.12 -3.15
CA PHE A 296 -5.96 11.76 -2.63
C PHE A 296 -7.39 11.21 -2.75
N ASP A 297 -7.94 11.32 -3.95
CA ASP A 297 -9.20 10.75 -4.36
C ASP A 297 -9.04 10.12 -5.75
N GLU A 298 -9.34 8.83 -5.83
CA GLU A 298 -9.34 8.08 -7.09
C GLU A 298 -10.60 8.36 -7.94
N LYS A 299 -11.60 9.07 -7.38
CA LYS A 299 -12.86 9.46 -8.01
C LYS A 299 -13.49 8.28 -8.79
N ILE A 300 -13.56 8.41 -10.11
CA ILE A 300 -14.15 7.41 -11.01
C ILE A 300 -13.44 6.06 -10.92
N LYS A 301 -12.11 6.03 -10.75
CA LYS A 301 -11.34 4.78 -10.63
C LYS A 301 -11.80 3.98 -9.41
N ALA A 302 -12.02 4.63 -8.26
CA ALA A 302 -12.53 3.93 -7.07
C ALA A 302 -13.92 3.32 -7.29
N ILE A 303 -14.83 4.07 -7.92
CA ILE A 303 -16.19 3.61 -8.24
C ILE A 303 -16.13 2.38 -9.13
N LEU A 304 -15.40 2.47 -10.25
CA LEU A 304 -15.32 1.37 -11.21
C LEU A 304 -14.65 0.14 -10.56
N THR A 305 -13.55 0.32 -9.82
CA THR A 305 -12.86 -0.81 -9.17
C THR A 305 -13.76 -1.49 -8.13
N SER A 306 -14.56 -0.71 -7.39
CA SER A 306 -15.54 -1.27 -6.46
C SER A 306 -16.64 -2.05 -7.19
N GLN A 307 -17.20 -1.51 -8.28
CA GLN A 307 -18.20 -2.21 -9.09
C GLN A 307 -17.67 -3.52 -9.68
N TYR A 308 -16.41 -3.51 -10.12
CA TYR A 308 -15.73 -4.71 -10.59
C TYR A 308 -15.63 -5.77 -9.50
N HIS A 309 -15.18 -5.41 -8.30
CA HIS A 309 -15.09 -6.33 -7.17
C HIS A 309 -16.45 -6.89 -6.74
N GLU A 310 -17.50 -6.07 -6.72
CA GLU A 310 -18.88 -6.52 -6.45
C GLU A 310 -19.43 -7.45 -7.54
N THR A 311 -19.05 -7.22 -8.81
CA THR A 311 -19.40 -8.12 -9.91
C THR A 311 -18.76 -9.49 -9.72
N LEU A 312 -17.50 -9.55 -9.31
CA LEU A 312 -16.82 -10.82 -9.00
C LEU A 312 -17.49 -11.57 -7.86
N LYS A 313 -17.86 -10.87 -6.77
CA LYS A 313 -18.65 -11.49 -5.67
C LYS A 313 -19.96 -12.07 -6.19
N SER A 314 -20.62 -11.35 -7.11
CA SER A 314 -21.87 -11.81 -7.70
C SER A 314 -21.70 -13.07 -8.54
N ILE A 315 -20.63 -13.13 -9.35
CA ILE A 315 -20.28 -14.33 -10.14
C ILE A 315 -20.03 -15.51 -9.19
N PHE A 316 -19.26 -15.30 -8.12
CA PHE A 316 -19.00 -16.32 -7.11
C PHE A 316 -20.28 -16.84 -6.43
N LEU A 317 -21.17 -15.95 -6.00
CA LEU A 317 -22.46 -16.34 -5.38
C LEU A 317 -23.33 -17.12 -6.35
N ASN A 318 -23.41 -16.71 -7.62
CA ASN A 318 -24.14 -17.46 -8.64
C ASN A 318 -23.56 -18.87 -8.84
N LYS A 319 -22.23 -19.03 -8.81
CA LYS A 319 -21.57 -20.35 -8.87
C LYS A 319 -21.90 -21.21 -7.64
N LYS A 320 -22.15 -20.59 -6.49
CA LYS A 320 -22.67 -21.25 -5.27
C LYS A 320 -24.18 -21.53 -5.31
N GLY A 321 -24.88 -21.19 -6.38
CA GLY A 321 -26.34 -21.35 -6.50
C GLY A 321 -27.16 -20.28 -5.77
N ILE A 322 -26.52 -19.19 -5.34
CA ILE A 322 -27.18 -18.08 -4.65
C ILE A 322 -27.62 -17.05 -5.69
N HIS A 323 -28.91 -16.73 -5.74
CA HIS A 323 -29.49 -15.83 -6.74
C HIS A 323 -29.16 -14.34 -6.50
N VAL A 324 -28.99 -13.56 -7.59
CA VAL A 324 -28.67 -12.11 -7.60
C VAL A 324 -29.55 -11.28 -6.67
N SER A 325 -30.85 -11.55 -6.62
CA SER A 325 -31.79 -10.83 -5.76
C SER A 325 -31.48 -10.93 -4.27
N ARG A 326 -30.68 -11.92 -3.82
CA ARG A 326 -30.29 -12.09 -2.42
C ARG A 326 -28.89 -11.60 -2.10
N HIS A 327 -28.12 -11.14 -3.09
CA HIS A 327 -26.70 -10.81 -2.92
C HIS A 327 -26.44 -9.75 -1.84
N TYR A 328 -27.34 -8.78 -1.67
CA TYR A 328 -27.21 -7.75 -0.64
C TYR A 328 -27.19 -8.32 0.79
N GLN A 329 -27.75 -9.53 1.00
CA GLN A 329 -27.77 -10.23 2.28
C GLN A 329 -26.39 -10.81 2.65
N TYR A 330 -25.51 -11.00 1.67
CA TYR A 330 -24.20 -11.64 1.83
C TYR A 330 -23.04 -10.65 1.86
N LYS A 331 -23.33 -9.35 1.96
CA LYS A 331 -22.29 -8.32 1.91
C LYS A 331 -21.22 -8.53 2.99
N ASP A 332 -21.64 -8.86 4.20
CA ASP A 332 -20.73 -9.11 5.33
C ASP A 332 -20.07 -10.51 5.26
N SER A 333 -20.60 -11.43 4.45
CA SER A 333 -20.02 -12.77 4.20
C SER A 333 -18.67 -12.72 3.48
N PHE A 334 -18.30 -11.58 2.87
CA PHE A 334 -16.99 -11.36 2.23
C PHE A 334 -16.04 -10.49 3.06
N LYS A 335 -16.31 -10.31 4.36
CA LYS A 335 -15.44 -9.51 5.23
C LYS A 335 -14.21 -10.31 5.65
N LEU A 336 -13.02 -9.71 5.54
CA LEU A 336 -11.78 -10.32 6.02
C LEU A 336 -11.89 -10.72 7.50
N GLY A 337 -11.49 -11.95 7.79
CA GLY A 337 -11.46 -12.54 9.13
C GLY A 337 -12.81 -13.07 9.63
N SER A 338 -13.94 -12.45 9.28
CA SER A 338 -15.26 -12.79 9.87
C SER A 338 -16.33 -13.26 8.87
N GLY A 339 -16.12 -13.04 7.58
CA GLY A 339 -17.07 -13.44 6.54
C GLY A 339 -16.95 -14.92 6.19
N GLU A 340 -18.08 -15.64 6.20
CA GLU A 340 -18.16 -17.07 5.88
C GLU A 340 -17.63 -17.44 4.49
N TYR A 341 -17.76 -16.54 3.50
CA TYR A 341 -17.32 -16.78 2.13
C TYR A 341 -15.97 -16.16 1.82
N TYR A 342 -15.35 -15.44 2.76
CA TYR A 342 -14.13 -14.69 2.49
C TYR A 342 -13.03 -15.58 1.89
N GLN A 343 -12.71 -16.69 2.56
CA GLN A 343 -11.58 -17.54 2.16
C GLN A 343 -11.85 -18.26 0.84
N GLU A 344 -13.08 -18.76 0.65
CA GLU A 344 -13.47 -19.44 -0.58
C GLU A 344 -13.48 -18.48 -1.77
N PHE A 345 -13.97 -17.26 -1.56
CA PHE A 345 -13.99 -16.20 -2.56
C PHE A 345 -12.57 -15.78 -2.97
N THR A 346 -11.67 -15.51 -2.01
CA THR A 346 -10.31 -15.10 -2.36
C THR A 346 -9.53 -16.23 -3.03
N THR A 347 -9.70 -17.48 -2.60
CA THR A 347 -9.11 -18.63 -3.30
C THR A 347 -9.64 -18.75 -4.73
N TRP A 348 -10.96 -18.63 -4.93
CA TRP A 348 -11.61 -18.68 -6.25
C TRP A 348 -11.16 -17.54 -7.18
N LEU A 349 -11.13 -16.31 -6.66
CA LEU A 349 -10.80 -15.11 -7.43
C LEU A 349 -9.41 -15.19 -8.08
N TYR A 350 -8.45 -15.79 -7.37
CA TYR A 350 -7.07 -15.99 -7.83
C TYR A 350 -6.76 -17.46 -8.13
N SER A 351 -7.77 -18.23 -8.59
CA SER A 351 -7.58 -19.59 -9.08
C SER A 351 -7.26 -19.58 -10.58
N GLU A 352 -6.44 -20.53 -11.03
CA GLU A 352 -6.20 -20.73 -12.46
C GLU A 352 -7.43 -21.32 -13.17
N GLU A 353 -8.24 -22.12 -12.48
CA GLU A 353 -9.42 -22.82 -13.02
C GLU A 353 -10.47 -21.88 -13.62
N ASP A 354 -10.75 -20.76 -12.94
CA ASP A 354 -11.72 -19.75 -13.40
C ASP A 354 -11.06 -18.46 -13.89
N LYS A 355 -9.74 -18.48 -14.14
CA LYS A 355 -8.97 -17.30 -14.53
C LYS A 355 -9.51 -16.64 -15.79
N GLU A 356 -9.98 -17.42 -16.77
CA GLU A 356 -10.56 -16.87 -18.00
C GLU A 356 -11.84 -16.06 -17.76
N ILE A 357 -12.69 -16.48 -16.81
CA ILE A 357 -13.92 -15.76 -16.44
C ILE A 357 -13.57 -14.45 -15.74
N ASN A 358 -12.59 -14.50 -14.83
CA ASN A 358 -12.11 -13.34 -14.10
C ASN A 358 -11.41 -12.34 -15.04
N LEU A 359 -10.59 -12.85 -15.98
CA LEU A 359 -9.95 -12.06 -17.03
C LEU A 359 -10.97 -11.40 -17.97
N LYS A 360 -12.01 -12.11 -18.43
CA LYS A 360 -13.08 -11.51 -19.26
C LYS A 360 -13.77 -10.36 -18.53
N SER A 361 -14.01 -10.52 -17.23
CA SER A 361 -14.56 -9.46 -16.38
C SER A 361 -13.59 -8.29 -16.24
N ALA A 362 -12.29 -8.57 -16.10
CA ALA A 362 -11.21 -7.58 -16.01
C ALA A 362 -11.03 -6.79 -17.32
N VAL A 363 -11.11 -7.44 -18.48
CA VAL A 363 -11.04 -6.79 -19.80
C VAL A 363 -12.21 -5.84 -19.96
N LYS A 364 -13.44 -6.26 -19.65
CA LYS A 364 -14.63 -5.40 -19.70
C LYS A 364 -14.46 -4.17 -18.79
N PHE A 365 -13.87 -4.36 -17.61
CA PHE A 365 -13.53 -3.29 -16.69
C PHE A 365 -12.45 -2.34 -17.25
N SER A 366 -11.36 -2.87 -17.81
CA SER A 366 -10.29 -2.09 -18.43
C SER A 366 -10.79 -1.25 -19.61
N THR A 367 -11.55 -1.85 -20.53
CA THR A 367 -12.15 -1.12 -21.65
C THR A 367 -13.12 -0.03 -21.18
N THR A 368 -13.86 -0.27 -20.10
CA THR A 368 -14.75 0.75 -19.51
C THR A 368 -13.91 1.91 -18.93
N LEU A 369 -12.85 1.62 -18.19
CA LEU A 369 -11.91 2.62 -17.68
C LEU A 369 -11.29 3.44 -18.81
N GLU A 370 -10.71 2.78 -19.81
CA GLU A 370 -10.09 3.43 -20.97
C GLU A 370 -11.08 4.29 -21.75
N TYR A 371 -12.32 3.82 -21.95
CA TYR A 371 -13.39 4.61 -22.56
C TYR A 371 -13.70 5.86 -21.73
N PHE A 372 -13.83 5.73 -20.40
CA PHE A 372 -14.08 6.88 -19.53
C PHE A 372 -12.94 7.91 -19.55
N PHE A 373 -11.69 7.45 -19.56
CA PHE A 373 -10.53 8.35 -19.57
C PHE A 373 -10.23 8.93 -20.96
N THR A 374 -10.52 8.21 -22.04
CA THR A 374 -10.25 8.64 -23.42
C THR A 374 -11.38 9.51 -23.98
N VAL A 375 -12.66 9.15 -23.76
CA VAL A 375 -13.82 9.83 -24.37
C VAL A 375 -14.27 11.08 -23.60
N ARG A 376 -14.10 11.13 -22.27
CA ARG A 376 -14.39 12.36 -21.50
C ARG A 376 -13.23 13.37 -21.48
N ALA A 377 -12.02 12.99 -21.91
CA ALA A 377 -10.96 13.96 -22.20
C ALA A 377 -11.31 14.82 -23.44
N SER A 378 -12.22 14.35 -24.31
CA SER A 378 -12.67 15.06 -25.51
C SER A 378 -13.91 15.95 -25.29
N THR A 379 -14.52 15.93 -24.09
CA THR A 379 -15.76 16.68 -23.81
C THR A 379 -15.72 17.22 -22.39
N VAL A 380 -15.01 18.34 -22.20
CA VAL A 380 -15.06 19.09 -20.95
C VAL A 380 -16.35 19.93 -20.91
N PHE A 381 -16.97 20.00 -19.73
CA PHE A 381 -18.03 20.95 -19.36
C PHE A 381 -19.42 20.80 -20.02
N ALA A 382 -20.18 19.78 -19.62
CA ALA A 382 -21.63 19.92 -19.41
C ALA A 382 -22.13 18.70 -18.63
N LEU A 383 -23.00 18.89 -17.64
CA LEU A 383 -23.73 17.85 -16.90
C LEU A 383 -22.97 17.13 -15.77
N LEU A 384 -22.57 17.88 -14.73
CA LEU A 384 -22.36 17.33 -13.39
C LEU A 384 -23.05 18.20 -12.33
N PRO A 385 -24.40 18.25 -12.34
CA PRO A 385 -25.11 18.28 -11.06
C PRO A 385 -26.36 17.39 -11.13
N THR A 386 -26.22 16.08 -10.92
CA THR A 386 -27.38 15.22 -10.57
C THR A 386 -27.06 13.83 -10.00
N ILE A 387 -25.80 13.48 -9.76
CA ILE A 387 -25.43 12.22 -9.07
C ILE A 387 -24.78 12.55 -7.71
N THR A 388 -25.45 13.38 -6.92
CA THR A 388 -25.18 13.58 -5.50
C THR A 388 -26.40 13.10 -4.73
N LYS A 389 -26.55 11.77 -4.63
CA LYS A 389 -27.41 11.06 -3.66
C LYS A 389 -27.34 9.54 -3.88
N HIS A 390 -26.17 8.94 -3.75
CA HIS A 390 -26.11 7.55 -3.29
C HIS A 390 -25.24 7.49 -2.04
N LYS A 391 -25.93 7.17 -0.94
CA LYS A 391 -25.44 7.06 0.43
C LYS A 391 -24.09 6.36 0.46
N ALA A 392 -23.15 7.02 1.14
CA ALA A 392 -21.99 6.39 1.73
C ALA A 392 -22.41 5.05 2.33
N ILE A 393 -21.84 3.98 1.77
CA ILE A 393 -21.97 2.65 2.33
C ILE A 393 -21.25 2.68 3.68
N SER A 394 -22.07 2.59 4.73
CA SER A 394 -21.73 2.47 6.14
C SER A 394 -20.47 1.63 6.38
N VAL A 395 -19.43 2.28 6.89
CA VAL A 395 -18.25 1.64 7.49
C VAL A 395 -18.54 1.53 8.99
N HIS A 396 -18.97 0.35 9.45
CA HIS A 396 -19.19 0.12 10.88
C HIS A 396 -17.87 -0.21 11.61
N LYS A 397 -17.55 0.69 12.55
CA LYS A 397 -16.81 0.52 13.81
C LYS A 397 -15.61 -0.43 13.79
N ILE A 398 -14.44 0.15 13.58
CA ILE A 398 -13.20 -0.32 14.22
C ILE A 398 -13.13 0.43 15.56
N PRO A 399 -12.99 -0.25 16.72
CA PRO A 399 -12.68 0.45 17.96
C PRO A 399 -11.28 1.05 17.82
N LEU A 400 -11.21 2.39 17.79
CA LEU A 400 -9.95 3.11 17.95
C LEU A 400 -9.44 2.82 19.37
N PRO A 401 -8.17 2.40 19.54
CA PRO A 401 -7.51 2.58 20.83
C PRO A 401 -7.45 4.09 21.11
N SER A 402 -7.87 4.46 22.31
CA SER A 402 -7.71 5.81 22.90
C SER A 402 -6.29 6.34 22.78
#